data_AF-A0A354BN49-F1
#
_entry.id   AF-A0A354BN49-F1
#
_cell.length_a   1.000
_cell.length_b   1.000
_cell.length_c   1.000
_cell.angle_alpha   90.00
_cell.angle_beta   90.00
_cell.angle_gamma   90.00
#
_symmetry.space_group_name_H-M   'P 1'
#
loop_
_entity.id
_entity.type
_entity.pdbx_description
1 polymer ?
#
loop_
_entity_poly.entity_id
_entity_poly.type
_entity_poly.pdbx_seq_one_letter_code
_entity_poly.pdbx_strand_id
1 'polypeptide(L)'
;MWKKNFLFRAAESTPLAESENELFHDTEPALDSAGLVLDKFLSVWVQGDGTEEQPSAYTSLYVRTAMLDVKKHISLLQPLQGRSHQIKQLLTPDQKQFLRQWLQVQAPQAWESS
;
A
#
# COMPACT_ATOMS: atom_id res chain seq x y z
N MET A 1 13.19 -2.58 13.20
CA MET A 1 11.82 -2.92 12.76
C MET A 1 11.74 -2.61 11.28
N TRP A 2 11.69 -3.65 10.45
CA TRP A 2 11.61 -3.51 9.01
C TRP A 2 10.18 -3.19 8.58
N LYS A 3 10.02 -2.34 7.56
CA LYS A 3 8.73 -2.07 6.94
C LYS A 3 8.89 -1.73 5.46
N LYS A 4 7.94 -2.16 4.64
CA LYS A 4 7.86 -1.82 3.22
C LYS A 4 6.43 -1.48 2.83
N ASN A 5 6.27 -0.42 2.05
CA ASN A 5 5.01 -0.04 1.42
C ASN A 5 4.95 -0.52 -0.03
N PHE A 6 3.79 -1.00 -0.42
CA PHE A 6 3.38 -1.27 -1.80
C PHE A 6 2.09 -0.52 -2.06
N LEU A 7 2.08 0.35 -3.05
CA LEU A 7 0.90 1.12 -3.42
C LEU A 7 0.35 0.61 -4.74
N PHE A 8 -0.85 0.03 -4.73
CA PHE A 8 -1.51 -0.45 -5.94
C PHE A 8 -2.60 0.52 -6.37
N ARG A 9 -2.75 0.75 -7.68
CA ARG A 9 -4.07 1.16 -8.21
C ARG A 9 -5.03 0.00 -8.00
N ALA A 10 -6.27 0.28 -7.58
CA ALA A 10 -7.20 -0.78 -7.13
C ALA A 10 -7.49 -1.84 -8.20
N ALA A 11 -7.42 -1.47 -9.48
CA ALA A 11 -7.64 -2.36 -10.61
C ALA A 11 -6.37 -3.03 -11.16
N GLU A 12 -5.19 -2.70 -10.63
CA GLU A 12 -3.90 -3.17 -11.15
C GLU A 12 -3.25 -4.19 -10.21
N SER A 13 -2.50 -5.12 -10.79
CA SER A 13 -1.84 -6.22 -10.07
C SER A 13 -0.41 -5.90 -9.63
N THR A 14 0.19 -4.85 -10.19
CA THR A 14 1.57 -4.43 -9.92
C THR A 14 1.55 -3.13 -9.13
N PRO A 15 2.35 -2.98 -8.07
CA PRO A 15 2.40 -1.74 -7.33
C PRO A 15 3.14 -0.66 -8.14
N LEU A 16 2.83 0.58 -7.83
CA LEU A 16 3.55 1.75 -8.32
C LEU A 16 4.99 1.76 -7.81
N ALA A 17 5.85 2.51 -8.51
CA ALA A 17 7.21 2.75 -8.07
C ALA A 17 7.24 3.68 -6.85
N GLU A 18 6.35 4.66 -6.84
CA GLU A 18 6.13 5.60 -5.75
C GLU A 18 5.41 4.94 -4.56
N SER A 19 5.80 5.35 -3.36
CA SER A 19 5.14 4.98 -2.11
C SER A 19 3.91 5.83 -1.82
N GLU A 20 3.09 5.35 -0.86
CA GLU A 20 2.01 6.15 -0.26
C GLU A 20 2.51 7.53 0.21
N ASN A 21 3.68 7.59 0.85
CA ASN A 21 4.20 8.87 1.35
C ASN A 21 4.54 9.82 0.20
N GLU A 22 5.19 9.33 -0.85
CA GLU A 22 5.58 10.17 -1.99
C GLU A 22 4.36 10.71 -2.75
N LEU A 23 3.26 9.96 -2.79
CA LEU A 23 2.07 10.35 -3.54
C LEU A 23 1.03 11.13 -2.74
N PHE A 24 1.00 11.02 -1.41
CA PHE A 24 -0.09 11.57 -0.58
C PHE A 24 0.38 12.55 0.51
N HIS A 25 1.69 12.70 0.76
CA HIS A 25 2.15 13.60 1.82
C HIS A 25 2.13 15.07 1.37
N ASP A 26 2.39 15.36 0.10
CA ASP A 26 2.45 16.72 -0.45
C ASP A 26 1.18 17.14 -1.22
N THR A 27 0.12 16.33 -1.16
CA THR A 27 -1.13 16.63 -1.85
C THR A 27 -1.97 17.64 -1.07
N GLU A 28 -2.55 18.61 -1.77
CA GLU A 28 -3.51 19.52 -1.15
C GLU A 28 -4.78 18.75 -0.77
N PRO A 29 -5.23 18.80 0.50
CA PRO A 29 -6.46 18.15 0.90
C PRO A 29 -7.65 18.96 0.38
N ALA A 30 -8.51 18.32 -0.40
CA ALA A 30 -9.75 18.92 -0.88
C ALA A 30 -10.73 19.15 0.28
N LEU A 31 -11.31 20.35 0.32
CA LEU A 31 -12.38 20.70 1.26
C LEU A 31 -13.73 20.05 0.88
N ASP A 32 -13.94 19.79 -0.41
CA ASP A 32 -15.07 19.04 -0.94
C ASP A 32 -14.65 18.12 -2.10
N SER A 33 -15.52 17.20 -2.50
CA SER A 33 -15.26 16.25 -3.60
C SER A 33 -15.80 16.72 -4.96
N ALA A 34 -16.32 17.94 -5.07
CA ALA A 34 -17.01 18.40 -6.27
C ALA A 34 -16.02 18.57 -7.44
N GLY A 35 -16.26 17.84 -8.52
CA GLY A 35 -15.42 17.89 -9.71
C GLY A 35 -14.04 17.23 -9.56
N LEU A 36 -13.81 16.45 -8.50
CA LEU A 36 -12.65 15.56 -8.41
C LEU A 36 -12.93 14.25 -9.13
N VAL A 37 -11.91 13.74 -9.84
CA VAL A 37 -11.92 12.39 -10.39
C VAL A 37 -10.93 11.57 -9.58
N LEU A 38 -11.45 10.88 -8.56
CA LEU A 38 -10.64 10.14 -7.61
C LEU A 38 -10.34 8.73 -8.13
N ASP A 39 -9.06 8.46 -8.32
CA ASP A 39 -8.56 7.10 -8.46
C ASP A 39 -8.48 6.44 -7.08
N LYS A 40 -8.87 5.16 -7.01
CA LYS A 40 -8.77 4.36 -5.79
C LYS A 40 -7.47 3.58 -5.79
N PHE A 41 -6.77 3.61 -4.65
CA PHE A 41 -5.55 2.88 -4.41
C PHE A 41 -5.69 1.98 -3.18
N LEU A 42 -4.85 0.95 -3.13
CA LEU A 42 -4.64 0.07 -1.98
C LEU A 42 -3.20 0.22 -1.53
N SER A 43 -3.01 0.83 -0.36
CA SER A 43 -1.70 0.93 0.27
C SER A 43 -1.50 -0.24 1.21
N VAL A 44 -0.57 -1.11 0.85
CA VAL A 44 -0.23 -2.33 1.58
C VAL A 44 1.09 -2.10 2.27
N TRP A 45 1.10 -2.26 3.59
CA TRP A 45 2.31 -2.22 4.37
C TRP A 45 2.61 -3.61 4.91
N VAL A 46 3.84 -4.06 4.68
CA VAL A 46 4.40 -5.27 5.28
C VAL A 46 5.39 -4.84 6.34
N GLN A 47 5.28 -5.42 7.53
CA GLN A 47 6.17 -5.16 8.65
C GLN A 47 6.82 -6.46 9.09
N GLY A 48 8.00 -6.31 9.69
CA GLY A 48 8.80 -7.44 10.12
C GLY A 48 9.91 -7.05 11.08
N ASP A 49 10.63 -8.07 11.50
CA ASP A 49 11.87 -7.92 12.23
C ASP A 49 13.06 -7.84 11.26
N GLY A 50 14.20 -7.34 11.75
CA GLY A 50 15.41 -7.14 10.97
C GLY A 50 15.79 -5.66 10.79
N THR A 51 16.75 -5.44 9.90
CA THR A 51 17.26 -4.11 9.52
C THR A 51 16.36 -3.50 8.44
N GLU A 52 16.53 -2.21 8.12
CA GLU A 52 15.74 -1.56 7.06
C GLU A 52 15.96 -2.19 5.67
N GLU A 53 17.15 -2.75 5.44
CA GLU A 53 17.54 -3.32 4.16
C GLU A 53 17.18 -4.82 4.06
N GLN A 54 17.21 -5.54 5.18
CA GLN A 54 17.04 -7.00 5.19
C GLN A 54 16.09 -7.42 6.32
N PRO A 55 14.85 -7.84 5.98
CA PRO A 55 13.97 -8.45 6.97
C PRO A 55 14.48 -9.84 7.36
N SER A 56 14.30 -10.19 8.64
CA SER A 56 14.57 -11.51 9.19
C SER A 56 13.31 -12.34 9.43
N ALA A 57 12.15 -11.69 9.58
CA ALA A 57 10.84 -12.33 9.66
C ALA A 57 9.74 -11.33 9.25
N TYR A 58 8.68 -11.79 8.57
CA TYR A 58 7.49 -10.97 8.36
C TYR A 58 6.49 -11.20 9.50
N THR A 59 6.09 -10.14 10.18
CA THR A 59 5.27 -10.25 11.39
C THR A 59 3.85 -9.74 11.17
N SER A 60 3.69 -8.74 10.30
CA SER A 60 2.37 -8.16 10.04
C SER A 60 2.24 -7.67 8.61
N LEU A 61 0.99 -7.68 8.15
CA LEU A 61 0.57 -7.00 6.93
C LEU A 61 -0.66 -6.17 7.29
N TYR A 62 -0.75 -4.94 6.82
CA TYR A 62 -1.96 -4.14 6.90
C TYR A 62 -2.21 -3.42 5.59
N VAL A 63 -3.48 -3.16 5.30
CA VAL A 63 -3.91 -2.52 4.05
C VAL A 63 -4.82 -1.35 4.38
N ARG A 64 -4.64 -0.24 3.68
CA ARG A 64 -5.51 0.94 3.73
C ARG A 64 -5.98 1.28 2.32
N THR A 65 -7.20 1.78 2.19
CA THR A 65 -7.64 2.39 0.93
C THR A 65 -7.14 3.82 0.87
N ALA A 66 -6.66 4.26 -0.29
CA ALA A 66 -6.31 5.65 -0.54
C ALA A 66 -7.08 6.20 -1.75
N MET A 67 -7.37 7.50 -1.80
CA MET A 67 -8.02 8.14 -2.95
C MET A 67 -7.30 9.44 -3.33
N LEU A 68 -6.98 9.58 -4.61
CA LEU A 68 -6.25 10.72 -5.17
C LEU A 68 -6.82 11.11 -6.54
N ASP A 69 -7.03 12.40 -6.78
CA ASP A 69 -7.14 12.91 -8.14
C ASP A 69 -5.73 13.09 -8.70
N VAL A 70 -5.28 12.11 -9.48
CA VAL A 70 -3.90 12.06 -10.00
C VAL A 70 -3.58 13.27 -10.88
N LYS A 71 -4.57 13.78 -11.63
CA LYS A 71 -4.36 14.91 -12.55
C LYS A 71 -4.19 16.22 -11.80
N LYS A 72 -4.97 16.41 -10.74
CA LYS A 72 -4.94 17.63 -9.93
C LYS A 72 -3.95 17.53 -8.77
N HIS A 73 -3.45 16.34 -8.46
CA HIS A 73 -2.63 16.04 -7.29
C HIS A 73 -3.31 16.46 -5.97
N ILE A 74 -4.63 16.23 -5.90
CA ILE A 74 -5.48 16.60 -4.78
C ILE A 74 -6.02 15.33 -4.13
N SER A 75 -5.85 15.22 -2.81
CA SER A 75 -6.39 14.10 -2.04
C SER A 75 -7.64 14.52 -1.29
N LEU A 76 -8.40 13.56 -0.77
CA LEU A 76 -9.42 13.88 0.24
C LEU A 76 -8.76 14.31 1.57
N LEU A 77 -9.50 15.01 2.44
CA LEU A 77 -9.10 15.36 3.82
C LEU A 77 -8.66 14.15 4.66
N GLN A 78 -9.30 13.00 4.45
CA GLN A 78 -8.90 11.71 5.01
C GLN A 78 -8.66 10.76 3.86
N PRO A 79 -7.49 10.82 3.20
CA PRO A 79 -7.26 10.06 1.98
C PRO A 79 -7.12 8.58 2.31
N LEU A 80 -6.54 8.25 3.46
CA LEU A 80 -6.37 6.89 3.96
C LEU A 80 -7.56 6.49 4.83
N GLN A 81 -8.32 5.50 4.40
CA GLN A 81 -9.54 5.07 5.10
C GLN A 81 -9.60 3.57 5.39
N GLY A 82 -10.29 3.28 6.49
CA GLY A 82 -10.91 2.00 6.87
C GLY A 82 -10.09 1.11 7.82
N ARG A 83 -10.67 -0.05 8.16
CA ARG A 83 -10.13 -0.99 9.16
C ARG A 83 -9.29 -2.07 8.49
N SER A 84 -8.01 -2.16 8.87
CA SER A 84 -7.01 -3.03 8.22
C SER A 84 -7.49 -4.46 7.93
N HIS A 85 -8.21 -5.09 8.86
CA HIS A 85 -8.70 -6.47 8.71
C HIS A 85 -9.76 -6.64 7.62
N GLN A 86 -10.67 -5.66 7.46
CA GLN A 86 -11.69 -5.69 6.41
C GLN A 86 -11.07 -5.42 5.03
N ILE A 87 -10.04 -4.57 4.98
CA ILE A 87 -9.43 -4.12 3.73
C ILE A 87 -8.50 -5.19 3.13
N LYS A 88 -7.92 -6.09 3.94
CA LYS A 88 -7.16 -7.25 3.41
C LYS A 88 -7.96 -8.09 2.41
N GLN A 89 -9.29 -8.11 2.54
CA GLN A 89 -10.18 -8.82 1.62
C GLN A 89 -10.32 -8.11 0.25
N LEU A 90 -9.96 -6.82 0.16
CA LEU A 90 -10.04 -6.04 -1.07
C LEU A 90 -8.87 -6.29 -2.03
N LEU A 91 -7.79 -6.93 -1.57
CA LEU A 91 -6.70 -7.30 -2.47
C LEU A 91 -7.20 -8.37 -3.45
N THR A 92 -6.99 -8.10 -4.74
CA THR A 92 -7.29 -9.06 -5.79
C THR A 92 -6.38 -10.29 -5.67
N PRO A 93 -6.75 -11.45 -6.25
CA PRO A 93 -5.88 -12.62 -6.28
C PRO A 93 -4.49 -12.29 -6.85
N ASP A 94 -4.42 -11.49 -7.91
CA ASP A 94 -3.17 -11.12 -8.57
C ASP A 94 -2.29 -10.22 -7.69
N GLN A 95 -2.87 -9.26 -6.97
CA GLN A 95 -2.14 -8.43 -6.01
C GLN A 95 -1.56 -9.27 -4.87
N LYS A 96 -2.32 -10.26 -4.36
CA LYS A 96 -1.83 -11.21 -3.35
C LYS A 96 -0.69 -12.06 -3.89
N GLN A 97 -0.81 -12.52 -5.14
CA GLN A 97 0.23 -13.28 -5.81
C GLN A 97 1.52 -12.46 -5.96
N PHE A 98 1.41 -11.21 -6.43
CA PHE A 98 2.55 -10.30 -6.54
C PHE A 98 3.27 -10.16 -5.19
N LEU A 99 2.52 -9.84 -4.12
CA LEU A 99 3.10 -9.63 -2.79
C LEU A 99 3.84 -10.89 -2.31
N ARG A 100 3.23 -12.06 -2.47
CA ARG A 100 3.87 -13.32 -2.09
C ARG A 100 5.17 -13.55 -2.87
N GLN A 101 5.14 -13.40 -4.19
CA GLN A 101 6.32 -13.61 -5.03
C GLN A 101 7.43 -12.64 -4.67
N TRP A 102 7.11 -11.35 -4.48
CA TRP A 102 8.08 -10.34 -4.10
C TRP A 102 8.72 -10.67 -2.74
N LEU A 103 7.92 -11.01 -1.73
CA LEU A 103 8.42 -11.31 -0.38
C LEU A 103 9.31 -12.57 -0.36
N GLN A 104 8.96 -13.57 -1.16
CA GLN A 104 9.77 -14.79 -1.31
C GLN A 104 11.10 -14.51 -2.00
N VAL A 105 11.14 -13.62 -2.99
CA VAL A 105 12.39 -13.30 -3.72
C VAL A 105 13.32 -12.41 -2.89
N GLN A 106 12.78 -11.42 -2.18
CA GLN A 106 13.59 -10.40 -1.52
C GLN A 106 14.23 -10.88 -0.21
N ALA A 107 13.49 -11.68 0.57
CA ALA A 107 14.03 -12.30 1.77
C ALA A 107 13.38 -13.67 1.99
N PRO A 108 13.85 -14.71 1.27
CA PRO A 108 13.32 -16.07 1.41
C PRO A 108 13.35 -16.55 2.86
N GLN A 109 14.45 -16.29 3.56
CA GLN A 109 14.64 -16.63 4.97
C GLN A 109 13.58 -15.99 5.91
N ALA A 110 13.12 -14.77 5.60
CA ALA A 110 12.08 -14.11 6.38
C ALA A 110 10.71 -14.72 6.12
N TRP A 111 10.47 -15.23 4.90
CA TRP A 111 9.24 -15.94 4.55
C TRP A 111 9.13 -17.31 5.24
N GLU A 112 10.23 -18.06 5.31
CA GLU A 112 10.25 -19.37 5.97
C GLU A 112 10.06 -19.29 7.49
N SER A 113 10.36 -18.14 8.08
CA SER A 113 10.26 -17.89 9.53
C SER A 113 8.89 -17.34 9.99
N SER A 114 7.94 -17.13 9.06
CA SER A 114 6.65 -16.46 9.27
C SER A 114 5.45 -17.40 9.37
#